data_AF-A0A354EZ30-F1
#
_entry.id   AF-A0A354EZ30-F1
#
_cell.length_a   1.000
_cell.length_b   1.000
_cell.length_c   1.000
_cell.angle_alpha   90.00
_cell.angle_beta   90.00
_cell.angle_gamma   90.00
#
_symmetry.space_group_name_H-M   'P 1'
#
loop_
_entity.id
_entity.type
_entity.pdbx_description
1 polymer ?
#
loop_
_entity_poly.entity_id
_entity_poly.type
_entity_poly.pdbx_seq_one_letter_code
_entity_poly.pdbx_strand_id
1 'polypeptide(L)'
;MDSVRFYVQKIFSKLPVIAFDVLSIPTAWYMAYWLRFNLHPFSTRHELPYSFRALAILAVLQTGFYYYFKVYRGLWRFASLNDVARILRAVGCATVFVLPLFYLTEILFYIPRAVTPLYAMILATLWCSARLLVRHYSNRHVKCEEAGEVVRVIIVGAGQAAEGLIRDLKRSSVYLPIGIVDDSHSKRGLEVHGVRVLGTIPSLSDWVRKHRVDMIFIAIPSAGSHAMRRIVDYCEACAIPFHTLPSLHALATGQVEINALRKVNIDDLLGRDAVHLNWDKIAAVIHGMRVLVTGGGGSIGSELCRQIMALQPAKLMVVDSCEYNLYSIDQALRAQHPKAMIQRALISVTDAVAVDEVFGRFKPDIVFHAAAYKHVPLLEDQIRIAVQNNVLGTQIVAQASVVAGVDKFILISTDKAVNPTNIMGTTKRVAEIYCQNLNARVNTQFITVRFGNVLGSMGSVVPLFQQQLQQGGPLTVTHPDIERYFMTIPEA
;
A
#
# COMPACT_ATOMS: atom_id res chain seq x y z
N MET A 1 -12.07 -8.79 41.55
CA MET A 1 -10.99 -8.00 42.21
C MET A 1 -10.08 -7.28 41.21
N ASP A 2 -9.99 -7.76 39.96
CA ASP A 2 -9.11 -7.16 38.94
C ASP A 2 -9.62 -5.84 38.37
N SER A 3 -10.94 -5.64 38.32
CA SER A 3 -11.54 -4.35 37.97
C SER A 3 -11.16 -3.24 38.96
N VAL A 4 -11.16 -3.54 40.27
CA VAL A 4 -10.77 -2.58 41.32
C VAL A 4 -9.28 -2.28 41.24
N ARG A 5 -8.42 -3.30 41.07
CA ARG A 5 -6.96 -3.09 40.86
C ARG A 5 -6.67 -2.24 39.62
N PHE A 6 -7.36 -2.47 38.51
CA PHE A 6 -7.20 -1.69 37.28
C PHE A 6 -7.61 -0.21 37.47
N TYR A 7 -8.73 0.06 38.13
CA TYR A 7 -9.15 1.42 38.45
C TYR A 7 -8.20 2.12 39.43
N VAL A 8 -7.71 1.40 40.44
CA VAL A 8 -6.73 1.91 41.42
C VAL A 8 -5.41 2.26 40.72
N GLN A 9 -4.88 1.39 39.86
CA GLN A 9 -3.64 1.62 39.12
C GLN A 9 -3.75 2.78 38.11
N LYS A 10 -4.93 2.98 37.52
CA LYS A 10 -5.26 4.12 36.64
C LYS A 10 -5.38 5.45 37.41
N ILE A 11 -5.76 5.41 38.68
CA ILE A 11 -5.78 6.59 39.56
C ILE A 11 -4.36 6.91 40.04
N PHE A 12 -3.59 5.91 40.48
CA PHE A 12 -2.21 6.10 40.94
C PHE A 12 -1.28 6.64 39.84
N SER A 13 -1.44 6.19 38.59
CA SER A 13 -0.66 6.73 37.46
C SER A 13 -1.00 8.18 37.09
N LYS A 14 -2.17 8.69 37.49
CA LYS A 14 -2.60 10.08 37.27
C LYS A 14 -2.35 10.99 38.47
N LEU A 15 -2.04 10.42 39.63
CA LEU A 15 -1.88 11.15 40.90
C LEU A 15 -0.70 12.14 40.89
N PRO A 16 0.49 11.82 40.33
CA PRO A 16 1.60 12.77 40.23
C PRO A 16 1.26 13.98 39.33
N VAL A 17 0.50 13.73 38.27
CA VAL A 17 0.07 14.77 37.32
C VAL A 17 -0.95 15.71 37.97
N ILE A 18 -1.95 15.15 38.66
CA ILE A 18 -2.95 15.94 39.37
C ILE A 18 -2.30 16.72 40.53
N ALA A 19 -1.33 16.12 41.23
CA ALA A 19 -0.58 16.79 42.28
C ALA A 19 0.23 17.97 41.75
N PHE A 20 0.94 17.80 40.63
CA PHE A 20 1.66 18.90 39.97
C PHE A 20 0.69 20.01 39.55
N ASP A 21 -0.43 19.66 38.93
CA ASP A 21 -1.43 20.59 38.44
C ASP A 21 -2.09 21.38 39.60
N VAL A 22 -2.35 20.75 40.76
CA VAL A 22 -2.89 21.45 41.95
C VAL A 22 -1.84 22.32 42.63
N LEU A 23 -0.60 21.84 42.76
CA LEU A 23 0.51 22.60 43.39
C LEU A 23 0.96 23.78 42.55
N SER A 24 0.82 23.70 41.23
CA SER A 24 1.18 24.77 40.30
C SER A 24 0.39 26.08 40.52
N ILE A 25 -0.84 26.00 41.02
CA ILE A 25 -1.73 27.15 41.26
C ILE A 25 -1.16 28.07 42.36
N PRO A 26 -0.91 27.59 43.60
CA PRO A 26 -0.29 28.41 44.64
C PRO A 26 1.14 28.83 44.27
N THR A 27 1.91 27.99 43.57
CA THR A 27 3.25 28.35 43.10
C THR A 27 3.22 29.50 42.10
N ALA A 28 2.33 29.47 41.10
CA ALA A 28 2.20 30.55 40.12
C ALA A 28 1.71 31.84 40.78
N TRP A 29 0.80 31.74 41.76
CA TRP A 29 0.31 32.89 42.52
C TRP A 29 1.43 33.54 43.33
N TYR A 30 2.20 32.75 44.07
CA TYR A 30 3.36 33.23 44.81
C TYR A 30 4.41 33.88 43.90
N MET A 31 4.74 33.23 42.76
CA MET A 31 5.69 33.78 41.78
C MET A 31 5.19 35.09 41.17
N ALA A 32 3.89 35.24 40.92
CA ALA A 32 3.31 36.49 40.40
C ALA A 32 3.48 37.65 41.40
N TYR A 33 3.28 37.39 42.70
CA TYR A 33 3.57 38.36 43.76
C TYR A 33 5.05 38.68 43.83
N TRP A 34 5.90 37.65 43.85
CA TRP A 34 7.34 37.80 43.95
C TRP A 34 7.91 38.65 42.79
N LEU A 35 7.47 38.40 41.56
CA LEU A 35 7.82 39.21 40.38
C LEU A 35 7.26 40.63 40.46
N ARG A 36 6.01 40.79 40.93
CA ARG A 36 5.37 42.11 41.04
C ARG A 36 6.08 43.03 42.03
N PHE A 37 6.65 42.47 43.10
CA PHE A 37 7.37 43.19 44.14
C PHE A 37 8.90 43.19 43.95
N ASN A 38 9.37 43.10 42.69
CA ASN A 38 10.79 43.16 42.34
C ASN A 38 11.66 42.13 43.07
N LEU A 39 11.17 40.90 43.20
CA LEU A 39 11.84 39.77 43.85
C LEU A 39 12.04 39.92 45.37
N HIS A 40 11.39 40.90 46.01
CA HIS A 40 11.37 40.98 47.46
C HIS A 40 10.38 39.97 48.07
N PRO A 41 10.72 39.38 49.24
CA PRO A 41 9.80 38.53 49.98
C PRO A 41 8.53 39.29 50.40
N PHE A 42 7.41 38.57 50.49
CA PHE A 42 6.09 39.07 50.87
C PHE A 42 6.15 39.85 52.21
N SER A 43 6.18 41.18 52.18
CA SER A 43 6.54 42.01 53.35
C SER A 43 5.37 42.76 54.01
N THR A 44 4.14 42.66 53.50
CA THR A 44 2.98 43.42 53.98
C THR A 44 1.98 42.55 54.75
N ARG A 45 2.00 42.62 56.10
CA ARG A 45 1.06 41.88 56.99
C ARG A 45 -0.43 42.16 56.72
N HIS A 46 -0.77 43.31 56.14
CA HIS A 46 -2.14 43.73 55.87
C HIS A 46 -2.76 43.10 54.61
N GLU A 47 -1.94 42.59 53.67
CA GLU A 47 -2.41 42.06 52.37
C GLU A 47 -2.54 40.52 52.36
N LEU A 48 -1.92 39.83 53.33
CA LEU A 48 -1.95 38.37 53.51
C LEU A 48 -3.36 37.77 53.51
N PRO A 49 -4.33 38.22 54.35
CA PRO A 49 -5.64 37.57 54.43
C PRO A 49 -6.45 37.72 53.13
N TYR A 50 -6.30 38.83 52.41
CA TYR A 50 -6.95 39.07 51.13
C TYR A 50 -6.32 38.24 50.01
N SER A 51 -4.99 38.07 50.01
CA SER A 51 -4.28 37.22 49.06
C SER A 51 -4.66 35.74 49.22
N PHE A 52 -4.80 35.23 50.44
CA PHE A 52 -5.26 33.86 50.67
C PHE A 52 -6.71 33.63 50.22
N ARG A 53 -7.60 34.59 50.48
CA ARG A 53 -8.99 34.52 49.97
C ARG A 53 -9.03 34.57 48.44
N ALA A 54 -8.22 35.42 47.82
CA ALA A 54 -8.09 35.53 46.38
C ALA A 54 -7.57 34.23 45.76
N LEU A 55 -6.54 33.63 46.35
CA LEU A 55 -6.00 32.32 45.95
C LEU A 55 -7.06 31.22 46.06
N ALA A 56 -7.83 31.17 47.14
CA ALA A 56 -8.89 30.17 47.33
C ALA A 56 -9.97 30.26 46.24
N ILE A 57 -10.45 31.48 45.97
CA ILE A 57 -11.43 31.75 44.91
C ILE A 57 -10.86 31.36 43.54
N LEU A 58 -9.62 31.77 43.26
CA LEU A 58 -8.93 31.50 42.02
C LEU A 58 -8.71 29.99 41.81
N ALA A 59 -8.31 29.26 42.85
CA ALA A 59 -8.12 27.82 42.79
C ALA A 59 -9.42 27.07 42.49
N VAL A 60 -10.55 27.48 43.09
CA VAL A 60 -11.87 26.90 42.81
C VAL A 60 -12.30 27.15 41.36
N LEU A 61 -12.21 28.40 40.90
CA LEU A 61 -12.57 28.76 39.52
C LEU A 61 -11.67 28.05 38.50
N GLN A 62 -10.35 28.06 38.73
CA GLN A 62 -9.38 27.42 37.85
C GLN A 62 -9.64 25.91 37.73
N THR A 63 -9.91 25.24 38.85
CA THR A 63 -10.24 23.80 38.88
C THR A 63 -11.54 23.52 38.13
N GLY A 64 -12.55 24.37 38.28
CA GLY A 64 -13.81 24.27 37.53
C GLY A 64 -13.62 24.39 36.02
N PHE A 65 -12.83 25.37 35.56
CA PHE A 65 -12.52 25.53 34.14
C PHE A 65 -11.65 24.39 33.58
N TYR A 66 -10.74 23.83 34.36
CA TYR A 66 -9.97 22.64 33.95
C TYR A 66 -10.86 21.43 33.72
N TYR A 67 -11.88 21.24 34.56
CA TYR A 67 -12.88 20.20 34.37
C TYR A 67 -13.73 20.47 33.11
N TYR A 68 -14.24 21.70 32.95
CA TYR A 68 -15.08 22.08 31.80
C TYR A 68 -14.37 21.94 30.45
N PHE A 69 -13.14 22.45 30.35
CA PHE A 69 -12.32 22.35 29.13
C PHE A 69 -11.65 20.96 28.96
N LYS A 70 -11.94 20.02 29.86
CA LYS A 70 -11.49 18.62 29.82
C LYS A 70 -9.96 18.51 29.70
N VAL A 71 -9.24 19.36 30.41
CA VAL A 71 -7.77 19.49 30.33
C VAL A 71 -7.05 18.21 30.79
N TYR A 72 -7.71 17.39 31.63
CA TYR A 72 -7.24 16.10 32.14
C TYR A 72 -7.61 14.89 31.27
N ARG A 73 -8.26 15.08 30.11
CA ARG A 73 -8.61 13.98 29.20
C ARG A 73 -7.44 13.55 28.32
N GLY A 74 -6.49 14.44 28.06
CA GLY A 74 -5.27 14.15 27.30
C GLY A 74 -4.23 13.40 28.13
N LEU A 75 -3.67 12.30 27.61
CA LEU A 75 -2.50 11.67 28.20
C LEU A 75 -1.27 12.54 27.92
N TRP A 76 -0.50 12.89 28.94
CA TRP A 76 0.68 13.77 28.83
C TRP A 76 1.71 13.29 27.80
N ARG A 77 1.81 11.97 27.60
CA ARG A 77 2.66 11.33 26.58
C ARG A 77 2.32 11.75 25.14
N PHE A 78 1.07 12.15 24.88
CA PHE A 78 0.56 12.51 23.56
C PHE A 78 0.12 13.98 23.49
N ALA A 79 0.76 14.87 24.26
CA ALA A 79 0.42 16.28 24.30
C ALA A 79 0.46 16.92 22.89
N SER A 80 -0.70 17.39 22.43
CA SER A 80 -0.92 17.96 21.10
C SER A 80 -1.05 19.48 21.14
N LEU A 81 -0.99 20.16 19.98
CA LEU A 81 -1.28 21.60 19.89
C LEU A 81 -2.69 21.94 20.42
N ASN A 82 -3.64 21.01 20.28
CA ASN A 82 -4.99 21.14 20.81
C ASN A 82 -5.01 21.15 22.35
N ASP A 83 -4.06 20.49 23.02
CA ASP A 83 -3.97 20.50 24.48
C ASP A 83 -3.41 21.82 25.00
N VAL A 84 -2.46 22.42 24.28
CA VAL A 84 -1.99 23.80 24.56
C VAL A 84 -3.14 24.79 24.45
N ALA A 85 -3.94 24.70 23.38
CA ALA A 85 -5.11 25.56 23.20
C ALA A 85 -6.16 25.41 24.32
N ARG A 86 -6.38 24.17 24.82
CA ARG A 86 -7.28 23.92 25.96
C ARG A 86 -6.78 24.55 27.26
N ILE A 87 -5.47 24.49 27.53
CA ILE A 87 -4.86 25.11 28.70
C ILE A 87 -5.00 26.63 28.64
N LEU A 88 -4.66 27.24 27.50
CA LEU A 88 -4.77 28.69 27.32
C LEU A 88 -6.21 29.18 27.48
N ARG A 89 -7.20 28.46 26.93
CA ARG A 89 -8.62 28.79 27.12
C ARG A 89 -9.05 28.65 28.58
N ALA A 90 -8.64 27.59 29.27
CA ALA A 90 -9.01 27.38 30.67
C ALA A 90 -8.42 28.46 31.60
N VAL A 91 -7.13 28.77 31.44
CA VAL A 91 -6.44 29.82 32.21
C VAL A 91 -6.99 31.20 31.86
N GLY A 92 -7.20 31.49 30.58
CA GLY A 92 -7.75 32.76 30.11
C GLY A 92 -9.17 33.01 30.63
N CYS A 93 -10.06 32.03 30.49
CA CYS A 93 -11.43 32.13 31.01
C CYS A 93 -11.45 32.30 32.52
N ALA A 94 -10.71 31.49 33.28
CA ALA A 94 -10.65 31.63 34.74
C ALA A 94 -10.16 33.03 35.17
N THR A 95 -9.16 33.57 34.47
CA THR A 95 -8.61 34.91 34.74
C THR A 95 -9.59 36.02 34.39
N VAL A 96 -10.38 35.89 33.33
CA VAL A 96 -11.42 36.88 32.97
C VAL A 96 -12.58 36.83 33.95
N PHE A 97 -13.04 35.63 34.33
CA PHE A 97 -14.18 35.44 35.22
C PHE A 97 -13.88 35.81 36.69
N VAL A 98 -12.61 35.75 37.12
CA VAL A 98 -12.26 36.14 38.49
C VAL A 98 -12.22 37.66 38.70
N LEU A 99 -12.03 38.46 37.64
CA LEU A 99 -11.94 39.93 37.75
C LEU A 99 -13.22 40.59 38.28
N PRO A 100 -14.44 40.28 37.77
CA PRO A 100 -15.68 40.80 38.35
C PRO A 100 -15.88 40.34 39.80
N LEU A 101 -15.50 39.10 40.11
CA LEU A 101 -15.64 38.56 41.46
C LEU A 101 -14.73 39.29 42.45
N PHE A 102 -13.47 39.54 42.08
CA PHE A 102 -12.53 40.32 42.89
C PHE A 102 -12.95 41.79 43.05
N TYR A 103 -13.64 42.35 42.06
CA TYR A 103 -14.22 43.70 42.16
C TYR A 103 -15.38 43.73 43.16
N LEU A 104 -16.32 42.77 43.08
CA LEU A 104 -17.49 42.68 43.96
C LEU A 104 -17.13 42.37 45.42
N THR A 105 -16.03 41.66 45.67
CA THR A 105 -15.57 41.31 47.03
C THR A 105 -14.56 42.31 47.60
N GLU A 106 -14.35 43.47 46.95
CA GLU A 106 -13.36 44.50 47.29
C GLU A 106 -11.89 44.03 47.32
N ILE A 107 -11.61 42.78 46.93
CA ILE A 107 -10.28 42.18 46.91
C ILE A 107 -9.35 42.90 45.94
N LEU A 108 -9.89 43.44 44.84
CA LEU A 108 -9.14 44.18 43.84
C LEU A 108 -8.57 45.52 44.35
N PHE A 109 -9.05 46.02 45.49
CA PHE A 109 -8.51 47.21 46.15
C PHE A 109 -7.22 46.93 46.91
N TYR A 110 -7.10 45.72 47.47
CA TYR A 110 -5.97 45.28 48.30
C TYR A 110 -4.90 44.50 47.52
N ILE A 111 -5.20 44.05 46.30
CA ILE A 111 -4.27 43.28 45.45
C ILE A 111 -3.86 44.13 44.24
N PRO A 112 -2.56 44.25 43.94
CA PRO A 112 -2.11 44.96 42.75
C PRO A 112 -2.69 44.31 41.48
N ARG A 113 -3.35 45.11 40.62
CA ARG A 113 -4.04 44.64 39.40
C ARG A 113 -3.15 43.85 38.43
N ALA A 114 -1.84 44.07 38.49
CA ALA A 114 -0.85 43.36 37.67
C ALA A 114 -0.58 41.91 38.12
N VAL A 115 -0.95 41.51 39.35
CA VAL A 115 -0.74 40.14 39.85
C VAL A 115 -1.57 39.13 39.07
N THR A 116 -2.85 39.43 38.79
CA THR A 116 -3.77 38.52 38.09
C THR A 116 -3.32 38.15 36.67
N PRO A 117 -2.91 39.09 35.78
CA PRO A 117 -2.36 38.73 34.48
C PRO A 117 -0.98 38.06 34.56
N LEU A 118 -0.12 38.44 35.52
CA LEU A 118 1.15 37.77 35.75
C LEU A 118 0.97 36.30 36.16
N TYR A 119 0.02 36.04 37.06
CA TYR A 119 -0.39 34.69 37.45
C TYR A 119 -0.81 33.84 36.25
N ALA A 120 -1.67 34.37 35.38
CA ALA A 120 -2.15 33.67 34.20
C ALA A 120 -0.99 33.29 33.25
N MET A 121 -0.05 34.20 33.02
CA MET A 121 1.12 33.97 32.18
C MET A 121 2.05 32.90 32.78
N ILE A 122 2.35 32.99 34.07
CA ILE A 122 3.24 32.04 34.78
C ILE A 122 2.62 30.64 34.80
N LEU A 123 1.33 30.54 35.12
CA LEU A 123 0.62 29.26 35.18
C LEU A 123 0.54 28.58 33.81
N ALA A 124 0.18 29.33 32.76
CA ALA A 124 0.16 28.80 31.40
C ALA A 124 1.55 28.31 30.95
N THR A 125 2.60 29.05 31.30
CA THR A 125 3.99 28.68 30.97
C THR A 125 4.43 27.41 31.70
N LEU A 126 4.16 27.30 33.00
CA LEU A 126 4.51 26.14 33.81
C LEU A 126 3.83 24.85 33.30
N TRP A 127 2.57 24.95 32.88
CA TRP A 127 1.81 23.82 32.34
C TRP A 127 2.23 23.41 30.94
N CYS A 128 2.43 24.39 30.04
CA CYS A 128 2.87 24.10 28.68
C CYS A 128 4.28 23.49 28.68
N SER A 129 5.19 24.05 29.47
CA SER A 129 6.57 23.55 29.58
C SER A 129 6.62 22.14 30.17
N ALA A 130 5.90 21.86 31.27
CA ALA A 130 5.85 20.53 31.88
C ALA A 130 5.36 19.45 30.89
N ARG A 131 4.29 19.72 30.13
CA ARG A 131 3.75 18.76 29.14
C ARG A 131 4.67 18.56 27.95
N LEU A 132 5.33 19.61 27.46
CA LEU A 132 6.29 19.52 26.36
C LEU A 132 7.56 18.77 26.78
N LEU A 133 8.04 18.98 28.00
CA LEU A 133 9.18 18.25 28.57
C LEU A 133 8.86 16.76 28.71
N VAL A 134 7.71 16.41 29.29
CA VAL A 134 7.30 15.00 29.42
C VAL A 134 7.11 14.33 28.06
N ARG A 135 6.57 15.04 27.06
CA ARG A 135 6.53 14.55 25.67
C ARG A 135 7.91 14.31 25.10
N HIS A 136 8.85 15.24 25.32
CA HIS A 136 10.23 15.11 24.83
C HIS A 136 10.96 13.91 25.45
N TYR A 137 10.82 13.72 26.77
CA TYR A 137 11.42 12.59 27.48
C TYR A 137 10.75 11.25 27.17
N SER A 138 9.42 11.19 27.08
CA SER A 138 8.71 9.95 26.77
C SER A 138 8.98 9.44 25.35
N ASN A 139 9.21 10.34 24.38
CA ASN A 139 9.63 9.95 23.04
C ASN A 139 11.06 9.35 22.99
N ARG A 140 11.87 9.55 24.03
CA ARG A 140 13.20 8.95 24.15
C ARG A 140 13.19 7.58 24.83
N HIS A 141 12.24 7.31 25.73
CA HIS A 141 12.20 6.04 26.48
C HIS A 141 11.47 4.88 25.79
N VAL A 142 10.65 5.11 24.76
CA VAL A 142 10.08 4.03 23.94
C VAL A 142 11.11 3.42 22.97
N LYS A 143 12.37 3.89 22.98
CA LYS A 143 13.45 3.41 22.10
C LYS A 143 14.28 2.23 22.62
N CYS A 144 14.03 1.70 23.82
CA CYS A 144 15.00 0.78 24.46
C CYS A 144 14.47 -0.58 24.94
N GLU A 145 13.20 -0.96 24.77
CA GLU A 145 12.68 -2.22 25.37
C GLU A 145 12.21 -3.30 24.39
N GLU A 146 12.30 -3.12 23.08
CA GLU A 146 12.17 -4.23 22.13
C GLU A 146 13.49 -4.43 21.39
N ALA A 147 14.37 -5.22 22.02
CA ALA A 147 15.52 -5.82 21.36
C ALA A 147 15.05 -6.92 20.39
N GLY A 148 14.42 -6.49 19.29
CA GLY A 148 14.52 -7.20 18.02
C GLY A 148 15.72 -6.65 17.24
N GLU A 149 16.39 -7.48 16.43
CA GLU A 149 17.44 -6.99 15.54
C GLU A 149 16.87 -5.91 14.61
N VAL A 150 17.27 -4.66 14.85
CA VAL A 150 16.85 -3.53 14.02
C VAL A 150 17.61 -3.58 12.71
N VAL A 151 16.90 -3.78 11.60
CA VAL A 151 17.47 -3.87 10.26
C VAL A 151 17.77 -2.46 9.76
N ARG A 152 19.03 -2.16 9.48
CA ARG A 152 19.47 -0.85 8.96
C ARG A 152 19.25 -0.78 7.47
N VAL A 153 18.57 0.27 7.03
CA VAL A 153 18.13 0.40 5.64
C VAL A 153 18.63 1.69 5.01
N ILE A 154 19.11 1.61 3.77
CA ILE A 154 19.25 2.76 2.87
C ILE A 154 18.11 2.76 1.85
N ILE A 155 17.56 3.94 1.59
CA ILE A 155 16.48 4.13 0.62
C ILE A 155 17.05 4.78 -0.64
N VAL A 156 16.79 4.17 -1.80
CA VAL A 156 17.13 4.72 -3.12
C VAL A 156 15.94 5.52 -3.63
N GLY A 157 16.13 6.81 -3.87
CA GLY A 157 15.12 7.78 -4.27
C GLY A 157 14.66 8.66 -3.11
N ALA A 158 14.60 9.97 -3.36
CA ALA A 158 14.08 11.00 -2.45
C ALA A 158 12.78 11.62 -3.02
N GLY A 159 11.90 10.77 -3.53
CA GLY A 159 10.58 11.16 -4.07
C GLY A 159 9.45 11.05 -3.04
N GLN A 160 8.20 11.25 -3.49
CA GLN A 160 7.01 11.07 -2.63
C GLN A 160 6.87 9.63 -2.11
N ALA A 161 7.23 8.64 -2.93
CA ALA A 161 7.22 7.23 -2.51
C ALA A 161 8.18 6.97 -1.34
N ALA A 162 9.35 7.63 -1.33
CA ALA A 162 10.31 7.55 -0.24
C ALA A 162 9.82 8.25 1.04
N GLU A 163 9.13 9.40 0.91
CA GLU A 163 8.51 10.10 2.04
C GLU A 163 7.49 9.22 2.75
N GLY A 164 6.57 8.60 1.99
CA GLY A 164 5.58 7.67 2.52
C GLY A 164 6.21 6.45 3.20
N LEU A 165 7.20 5.84 2.54
CA LEU A 165 7.94 4.70 3.08
C LEU A 165 8.64 5.04 4.41
N ILE A 166 9.38 6.16 4.48
CA ILE A 166 10.08 6.57 5.71
C ILE A 166 9.10 6.79 6.86
N ARG A 167 7.94 7.39 6.58
CA ARG A 167 6.89 7.63 7.57
C ARG A 167 6.39 6.33 8.17
N ASP A 168 6.21 5.29 7.35
CA ASP A 168 5.74 4.00 7.82
C ASP A 168 6.85 3.18 8.48
N LEU A 169 8.09 3.19 7.97
CA LEU A 169 9.23 2.52 8.62
C LEU A 169 9.43 3.02 10.06
N LYS A 170 9.25 4.33 10.29
CA LYS A 170 9.30 4.92 11.63
C LYS A 170 8.21 4.44 12.58
N ARG A 171 7.10 3.89 12.07
CA ARG A 171 6.01 3.31 12.88
C ARG A 171 6.27 1.85 13.24
N SER A 172 6.96 1.11 12.39
CA SER A 172 7.14 -0.35 12.54
C SER A 172 8.27 -0.76 13.48
N SER A 173 9.18 0.16 13.88
CA SER A 173 10.37 -0.06 14.73
C SER A 173 11.36 -1.17 14.32
N VAL A 174 11.03 -2.04 13.36
CA VAL A 174 11.88 -3.12 12.83
C VAL A 174 12.97 -2.58 11.90
N TYR A 175 12.65 -1.55 11.11
CA TYR A 175 13.57 -0.99 10.11
C TYR A 175 14.05 0.40 10.53
N LEU A 176 15.36 0.62 10.50
CA LEU A 176 15.98 1.91 10.77
C LEU A 176 16.49 2.55 9.47
N PRO A 177 15.80 3.56 8.91
CA PRO A 177 16.29 4.27 7.74
C PRO A 177 17.51 5.13 8.12
N ILE A 178 18.69 4.75 7.64
CA ILE A 178 19.95 5.44 7.90
C ILE A 178 20.12 6.65 6.99
N GLY A 179 19.72 6.53 5.73
CA GLY A 179 19.95 7.56 4.73
C GLY A 179 19.26 7.28 3.42
N ILE A 180 19.20 8.33 2.60
CA ILE A 180 18.61 8.31 1.26
C ILE A 180 19.72 8.56 0.24
N VAL A 181 19.70 7.87 -0.90
CA VAL A 181 20.51 8.19 -2.07
C VAL A 181 19.62 8.56 -3.25
N ASP A 182 19.89 9.68 -3.91
CA ASP A 182 19.12 10.17 -5.06
C ASP A 182 20.07 10.84 -6.05
N ASP A 183 19.84 10.67 -7.35
CA ASP A 183 20.70 11.25 -8.40
C ASP A 183 20.53 12.78 -8.55
N SER A 184 19.44 13.34 -8.02
CA SER A 184 19.17 14.76 -8.06
C SER A 184 20.12 15.54 -7.14
N HIS A 185 21.05 16.28 -7.75
CA HIS A 185 22.01 17.10 -7.02
C HIS A 185 21.37 18.15 -6.09
N SER A 186 20.19 18.67 -6.45
CA SER A 186 19.46 19.67 -5.65
C SER A 186 18.94 19.13 -4.32
N LYS A 187 18.81 17.80 -4.17
CA LYS A 187 18.28 17.16 -2.96
C LYS A 187 19.35 16.75 -1.96
N ARG A 188 20.63 16.86 -2.32
CA ARG A 188 21.76 16.48 -1.45
C ARG A 188 21.79 17.32 -0.17
N GLY A 189 21.98 16.67 0.98
CA GLY A 189 22.01 17.35 2.27
C GLY A 189 20.64 17.76 2.83
N LEU A 190 19.56 17.59 2.07
CA LEU A 190 18.20 17.76 2.59
C LEU A 190 17.80 16.58 3.48
N GLU A 191 16.82 16.82 4.34
CA GLU A 191 16.24 15.81 5.23
C GLU A 191 14.79 15.52 4.85
N VAL A 192 14.44 14.24 4.70
CA VAL A 192 13.06 13.78 4.55
C VAL A 192 12.67 13.08 5.84
N HIS A 193 11.74 13.68 6.58
CA HIS A 193 11.32 13.19 7.91
C HIS A 193 12.49 12.90 8.86
N GLY A 194 13.57 13.69 8.80
CA GLY A 194 14.76 13.49 9.65
C GLY A 194 15.71 12.37 9.20
N VAL A 195 15.59 11.90 7.96
CA VAL A 195 16.57 11.02 7.28
C VAL A 195 17.26 11.84 6.20
N ARG A 196 18.61 11.88 6.22
CA ARG A 196 19.40 12.71 5.29
C ARG A 196 19.59 12.06 3.92
N VAL A 197 19.59 12.89 2.88
CA VAL A 197 20.09 12.51 1.55
C VAL A 197 21.61 12.54 1.56
N LEU A 198 22.23 11.36 1.63
CA LEU A 198 23.66 11.15 1.82
C LEU A 198 24.48 11.43 0.55
N GLY A 199 23.94 11.07 -0.61
CA GLY A 199 24.66 11.16 -1.88
C GLY A 199 23.87 10.62 -3.06
N THR A 200 24.58 10.23 -4.11
CA THR A 200 24.02 9.67 -5.34
C THR A 200 24.10 8.16 -5.39
N ILE A 201 23.36 7.56 -6.32
CA ILE A 201 23.27 6.10 -6.47
C ILE A 201 24.64 5.45 -6.72
N PRO A 202 25.58 6.02 -7.51
CA PRO A 202 26.92 5.44 -7.66
C PRO A 202 27.75 5.39 -6.38
N SER A 203 27.44 6.24 -5.39
CA SER A 203 28.14 6.24 -4.08
C SER A 203 27.55 5.24 -3.08
N LEU A 204 26.52 4.47 -3.47
CA LEU A 204 25.77 3.58 -2.59
C LEU A 204 26.66 2.58 -1.86
N SER A 205 27.64 1.98 -2.54
CA SER A 205 28.58 1.01 -1.94
C SER A 205 29.38 1.56 -0.77
N ASP A 206 29.73 2.86 -0.83
CA ASP A 206 30.53 3.52 0.20
C ASP A 206 29.68 3.77 1.45
N TRP A 207 28.44 4.19 1.25
CA TRP A 207 27.48 4.41 2.34
C TRP A 207 27.05 3.10 3.00
N VAL A 208 26.84 2.05 2.22
CA VAL A 208 26.54 0.70 2.72
C VAL A 208 27.65 0.20 3.65
N ARG A 209 28.91 0.33 3.25
CA ARG A 209 30.07 -0.06 4.07
C ARG A 209 30.23 0.82 5.30
N LYS A 210 30.16 2.15 5.13
CA LYS A 210 30.37 3.13 6.21
C LYS A 210 29.34 2.99 7.32
N HIS A 211 28.09 2.71 6.99
CA HIS A 211 27.00 2.65 7.95
C HIS A 211 26.56 1.23 8.32
N ARG A 212 27.24 0.20 7.78
CA ARG A 212 26.90 -1.22 7.97
C ARG A 212 25.43 -1.48 7.67
N VAL A 213 25.01 -1.18 6.45
CA VAL A 213 23.60 -1.31 6.06
C VAL A 213 23.27 -2.78 5.82
N ASP A 214 22.11 -3.21 6.32
CA ASP A 214 21.68 -4.61 6.26
C ASP A 214 20.75 -4.86 5.05
N MET A 215 20.05 -3.82 4.55
CA MET A 215 19.13 -3.93 3.41
C MET A 215 18.96 -2.62 2.63
N ILE A 216 18.63 -2.71 1.33
CA ILE A 216 18.34 -1.54 0.48
C ILE A 216 16.87 -1.55 0.04
N PHE A 217 16.19 -0.41 0.10
CA PHE A 217 14.85 -0.23 -0.46
C PHE A 217 14.86 0.73 -1.65
N ILE A 218 14.37 0.28 -2.80
CA ILE A 218 14.22 1.09 -4.00
C ILE A 218 12.83 1.75 -3.97
N ALA A 219 12.80 3.06 -3.75
CA ALA A 219 11.60 3.88 -3.63
C ALA A 219 11.41 4.79 -4.85
N ILE A 220 11.64 4.24 -6.05
CA ILE A 220 11.43 4.93 -7.33
C ILE A 220 10.48 4.08 -8.21
N PRO A 221 9.19 3.95 -7.84
CA PRO A 221 8.24 3.09 -8.54
C PRO A 221 7.89 3.56 -9.97
N SER A 222 8.33 4.76 -10.34
CA SER A 222 8.19 5.35 -11.68
C SER A 222 9.47 5.26 -12.52
N ALA A 223 10.52 4.58 -12.04
CA ALA A 223 11.75 4.44 -12.81
C ALA A 223 11.48 3.59 -14.05
N GLY A 224 11.80 4.12 -15.24
CA GLY A 224 11.86 3.32 -16.45
C GLY A 224 12.93 2.23 -16.35
N SER A 225 12.80 1.17 -17.14
CA SER A 225 13.57 -0.06 -16.90
C SER A 225 15.08 0.07 -17.17
N HIS A 226 15.52 1.02 -17.99
CA HIS A 226 16.95 1.35 -18.09
C HIS A 226 17.50 1.95 -16.79
N ALA A 227 16.73 2.85 -16.16
CA ALA A 227 17.11 3.43 -14.88
C ALA A 227 17.05 2.38 -13.76
N MET A 228 16.03 1.52 -13.76
CA MET A 228 15.89 0.43 -12.79
C MET A 228 17.05 -0.57 -12.90
N ARG A 229 17.40 -1.03 -14.12
CA ARG A 229 18.58 -1.90 -14.35
C ARG A 229 19.85 -1.29 -13.77
N ARG A 230 20.14 -0.03 -14.12
CA ARG A 230 21.29 0.69 -13.58
C ARG A 230 21.28 0.72 -12.04
N ILE A 231 20.13 0.98 -11.41
CA ILE A 231 20.00 1.01 -9.95
C ILE A 231 20.28 -0.38 -9.36
N VAL A 232 19.72 -1.42 -9.96
CA VAL A 232 19.89 -2.81 -9.53
C VAL A 232 21.34 -3.24 -9.65
N ASP A 233 22.06 -2.89 -10.72
CA ASP A 233 23.50 -3.16 -10.86
C ASP A 233 24.32 -2.60 -9.68
N TYR A 234 23.99 -1.36 -9.24
CA TYR A 234 24.64 -0.76 -8.06
C TYR A 234 24.24 -1.46 -6.74
N CYS A 235 23.00 -1.91 -6.63
CA CYS A 235 22.52 -2.67 -5.45
C CYS A 235 23.18 -4.06 -5.38
N GLU A 236 23.29 -4.78 -6.50
CA GLU A 236 23.93 -6.09 -6.60
C GLU A 236 25.42 -6.02 -6.25
N ALA A 237 26.11 -4.97 -6.69
CA ALA A 237 27.50 -4.71 -6.32
C ALA A 237 27.72 -4.53 -4.81
N CYS A 238 26.67 -4.22 -4.04
CA CYS A 238 26.73 -4.08 -2.58
C CYS A 238 26.62 -5.43 -1.85
N ALA A 239 26.24 -6.52 -2.52
CA ALA A 239 26.09 -7.87 -1.96
C ALA A 239 25.17 -7.95 -0.71
N ILE A 240 24.18 -7.06 -0.60
CA ILE A 240 23.15 -7.09 0.46
C ILE A 240 21.75 -7.19 -0.15
N PRO A 241 20.77 -7.75 0.57
CA PRO A 241 19.41 -7.86 0.08
C PRO A 241 18.80 -6.51 -0.28
N PHE A 242 18.03 -6.46 -1.38
CA PHE A 242 17.30 -5.27 -1.78
C PHE A 242 15.87 -5.59 -2.21
N HIS A 243 14.95 -4.65 -1.93
CA HIS A 243 13.54 -4.74 -2.27
C HIS A 243 13.09 -3.46 -2.98
N THR A 244 12.08 -3.55 -3.83
CA THR A 244 11.49 -2.40 -4.52
C THR A 244 10.04 -2.20 -4.11
N LEU A 245 9.59 -0.96 -4.16
CA LEU A 245 8.16 -0.65 -4.17
C LEU A 245 7.56 -1.05 -5.54
N PRO A 246 6.32 -1.56 -5.55
CA PRO A 246 5.61 -1.88 -6.79
C PRO A 246 5.24 -0.59 -7.54
N SER A 247 4.94 -0.72 -8.84
CA SER A 247 4.61 0.41 -9.70
C SER A 247 3.38 1.19 -9.18
N LEU A 248 3.30 2.48 -9.51
CA LEU A 248 2.21 3.38 -9.09
C LEU A 248 0.81 2.85 -9.46
N HIS A 249 0.68 2.11 -10.56
CA HIS A 249 -0.60 1.49 -10.97
C HIS A 249 -1.07 0.38 -10.03
N ALA A 250 -0.15 -0.35 -9.39
CA ALA A 250 -0.48 -1.33 -8.36
C ALA A 250 -0.83 -0.69 -7.00
N LEU A 251 -0.47 0.58 -6.80
CA LEU A 251 -0.68 1.35 -5.57
C LEU A 251 -1.93 2.24 -5.62
N ALA A 252 -2.95 1.88 -6.40
CA ALA A 252 -4.15 2.67 -6.71
C ALA A 252 -4.97 3.20 -5.51
N THR A 253 -4.58 2.90 -4.27
CA THR A 253 -5.19 3.35 -3.01
C THR A 253 -4.40 4.43 -2.27
N GLY A 254 -3.24 4.87 -2.79
CA GLY A 254 -2.52 6.05 -2.26
C GLY A 254 -1.86 5.85 -0.88
N GLN A 255 -1.78 4.62 -0.38
CA GLN A 255 -1.07 4.27 0.85
C GLN A 255 0.12 3.37 0.50
N VAL A 256 1.32 3.91 0.61
CA VAL A 256 2.58 3.17 0.44
C VAL A 256 2.86 2.43 1.74
N GLU A 257 2.30 1.22 1.89
CA GLU A 257 2.53 0.40 3.07
C GLU A 257 3.84 -0.40 2.96
N ILE A 258 4.47 -0.69 4.11
CA ILE A 258 5.65 -1.58 4.20
C ILE A 258 5.35 -2.97 3.60
N ASN A 259 4.12 -3.46 3.75
CA ASN A 259 3.68 -4.75 3.21
C ASN A 259 3.71 -4.81 1.67
N ALA A 260 3.83 -3.68 0.99
CA ALA A 260 3.94 -3.63 -0.46
C ALA A 260 5.35 -3.93 -0.98
N LEU A 261 6.39 -3.94 -0.11
CA LEU A 261 7.76 -4.23 -0.52
C LEU A 261 7.88 -5.65 -1.08
N ARG A 262 8.48 -5.76 -2.27
CA ARG A 262 8.74 -7.04 -2.94
C ARG A 262 10.17 -7.12 -3.45
N LYS A 263 10.65 -8.35 -3.70
CA LYS A 263 11.90 -8.54 -4.46
C LYS A 263 11.74 -7.95 -5.86
N VAL A 264 12.82 -7.45 -6.42
CA VAL A 264 12.83 -6.98 -7.81
C VAL A 264 12.51 -8.16 -8.72
N ASN A 265 11.47 -8.01 -9.55
CA ASN A 265 11.07 -9.03 -10.50
C ASN A 265 11.68 -8.75 -11.88
N ILE A 266 11.77 -9.80 -12.72
CA ILE A 266 12.29 -9.65 -14.09
C ILE A 266 11.46 -8.64 -14.90
N ASP A 267 10.17 -8.53 -14.60
CA ASP A 267 9.24 -7.57 -15.20
C ASP A 267 9.69 -6.12 -14.96
N ASP A 268 10.28 -5.81 -13.79
CA ASP A 268 10.77 -4.47 -13.44
C ASP A 268 12.03 -4.08 -14.24
N LEU A 269 12.74 -5.07 -14.77
CA LEU A 269 13.97 -4.89 -15.55
C LEU A 269 13.71 -4.81 -17.05
N LEU A 270 12.56 -5.31 -17.51
CA LEU A 270 12.22 -5.38 -18.92
C LEU A 270 11.85 -3.99 -19.44
N GLY A 271 12.62 -3.57 -20.44
CA GLY A 271 12.79 -2.22 -21.00
C GLY A 271 11.59 -1.57 -21.67
N ARG A 272 10.35 -1.81 -21.23
CA ARG A 272 9.17 -1.32 -21.95
C ARG A 272 8.30 -0.40 -21.09
N ASP A 273 7.95 0.75 -21.66
CA ASP A 273 6.90 1.59 -21.10
C ASP A 273 5.56 0.86 -21.20
N ALA A 274 4.82 0.80 -20.09
CA ALA A 274 3.50 0.19 -20.05
C ALA A 274 2.60 0.86 -21.10
N VAL A 275 1.93 0.05 -21.93
CA VAL A 275 1.04 0.58 -22.97
C VAL A 275 -0.17 1.25 -22.31
N HIS A 276 -0.41 2.52 -22.64
CA HIS A 276 -1.62 3.21 -22.22
C HIS A 276 -2.84 2.68 -22.99
N LEU A 277 -3.57 1.77 -22.37
CA LEU A 277 -4.83 1.26 -22.90
C LEU A 277 -5.95 2.29 -22.72
N ASN A 278 -6.80 2.44 -23.74
CA ASN A 278 -8.02 3.24 -23.64
C ASN A 278 -9.11 2.38 -22.97
N TRP A 279 -9.09 2.35 -21.64
CA TRP A 279 -9.99 1.55 -20.82
C TRP A 279 -11.46 1.90 -21.03
N ASP A 280 -11.79 3.17 -21.31
CA ASP A 280 -13.18 3.61 -21.52
C ASP A 280 -13.82 2.91 -22.73
N LYS A 281 -13.08 2.76 -23.83
CA LYS A 281 -13.55 2.04 -25.02
C LYS A 281 -13.73 0.55 -24.76
N ILE A 282 -12.83 -0.06 -23.99
CA ILE A 282 -12.89 -1.50 -23.66
C ILE A 282 -14.07 -1.75 -22.69
N ALA A 283 -14.23 -0.90 -21.68
CA ALA A 283 -15.34 -0.94 -20.74
C ALA A 283 -16.70 -0.85 -21.45
N ALA A 284 -16.84 0.06 -22.42
CA ALA A 284 -18.07 0.22 -23.19
C ALA A 284 -18.51 -1.05 -23.94
N VAL A 285 -17.56 -1.94 -24.30
CA VAL A 285 -17.86 -3.19 -24.99
C VAL A 285 -18.20 -4.33 -24.02
N ILE A 286 -17.62 -4.34 -22.81
CA ILE A 286 -17.73 -5.46 -21.86
C ILE A 286 -18.79 -5.22 -20.78
N HIS A 287 -19.00 -3.97 -20.39
CA HIS A 287 -19.92 -3.62 -19.31
C HIS A 287 -21.34 -4.12 -19.62
N GLY A 288 -21.93 -4.86 -18.68
CA GLY A 288 -23.27 -5.42 -18.83
C GLY A 288 -23.40 -6.59 -19.81
N MET A 289 -22.30 -7.09 -20.40
CA MET A 289 -22.33 -8.25 -21.30
C MET A 289 -22.19 -9.58 -20.54
N ARG A 290 -22.65 -10.67 -21.15
CA ARG A 290 -22.39 -12.04 -20.70
C ARG A 290 -21.15 -12.55 -21.42
N VAL A 291 -20.06 -12.70 -20.68
CA VAL A 291 -18.76 -13.06 -21.24
C VAL A 291 -18.41 -14.49 -20.87
N LEU A 292 -17.98 -15.29 -21.84
CA LEU A 292 -17.49 -16.65 -21.63
C LEU A 292 -16.01 -16.72 -21.97
N VAL A 293 -15.21 -17.30 -21.06
CA VAL A 293 -13.77 -17.51 -21.26
C VAL A 293 -13.48 -19.00 -21.19
N THR A 294 -12.98 -19.57 -22.28
CA THR A 294 -12.49 -20.96 -22.29
C THR A 294 -10.99 -21.01 -22.00
N GLY A 295 -10.54 -22.04 -21.28
CA GLY A 295 -9.19 -22.09 -20.72
C GLY A 295 -8.99 -21.01 -19.64
N GLY A 296 -10.10 -20.63 -18.97
CA GLY A 296 -10.15 -19.48 -18.06
C GLY A 296 -9.36 -19.66 -16.77
N GLY A 297 -8.92 -20.88 -16.45
CA GLY A 297 -8.00 -21.12 -15.35
C GLY A 297 -6.52 -21.15 -15.78
N GLY A 298 -6.23 -21.11 -17.08
CA GLY A 298 -4.87 -21.01 -17.61
C GLY A 298 -4.20 -19.65 -17.38
N SER A 299 -2.91 -19.51 -17.71
CA SER A 299 -2.17 -18.26 -17.45
C SER A 299 -2.81 -17.02 -18.09
N ILE A 300 -3.19 -17.10 -19.38
CA ILE A 300 -3.84 -16.00 -20.09
C ILE A 300 -5.32 -15.91 -19.73
N GLY A 301 -6.02 -17.05 -19.72
CA GLY A 301 -7.46 -17.08 -19.42
C GLY A 301 -7.79 -16.54 -18.04
N SER A 302 -6.96 -16.83 -17.03
CA SER A 302 -7.18 -16.33 -15.67
C SER A 302 -7.01 -14.82 -15.57
N GLU A 303 -6.07 -14.24 -16.32
CA GLU A 303 -5.92 -12.80 -16.39
C GLU A 303 -7.05 -12.13 -17.15
N LEU A 304 -7.47 -12.71 -18.29
CA LEU A 304 -8.66 -12.26 -19.00
C LEU A 304 -9.86 -12.23 -18.04
N CYS A 305 -10.08 -13.29 -17.26
CA CYS A 305 -11.16 -13.31 -16.28
C CYS A 305 -11.05 -12.17 -15.24
N ARG A 306 -9.85 -11.88 -14.71
CA ARG A 306 -9.65 -10.76 -13.76
C ARG A 306 -9.95 -9.41 -14.40
N GLN A 307 -9.41 -9.15 -15.58
CA GLN A 307 -9.62 -7.87 -16.28
C GLN A 307 -11.06 -7.69 -16.72
N ILE A 308 -11.69 -8.73 -17.27
CA ILE A 308 -13.12 -8.72 -17.63
C ILE A 308 -13.95 -8.41 -16.39
N MET A 309 -13.68 -9.05 -15.24
CA MET A 309 -14.42 -8.77 -14.00
C MET A 309 -14.29 -7.33 -13.51
N ALA A 310 -13.10 -6.71 -13.65
CA ALA A 310 -12.89 -5.31 -13.30
C ALA A 310 -13.75 -4.35 -14.14
N LEU A 311 -14.16 -4.76 -15.35
CA LEU A 311 -15.01 -4.00 -16.27
C LEU A 311 -16.51 -4.23 -16.06
N GLN A 312 -16.90 -4.93 -14.99
CA GLN A 312 -18.30 -5.11 -14.55
C GLN A 312 -19.23 -5.72 -15.63
N PRO A 313 -18.97 -6.96 -16.08
CA PRO A 313 -19.87 -7.67 -16.98
C PRO A 313 -21.16 -8.03 -16.25
N ALA A 314 -22.25 -8.31 -16.98
CA ALA A 314 -23.47 -8.81 -16.35
C ALA A 314 -23.26 -10.20 -15.75
N LYS A 315 -22.55 -11.08 -16.47
CA LYS A 315 -22.17 -12.42 -16.01
C LYS A 315 -20.83 -12.83 -16.64
N LEU A 316 -20.02 -13.55 -15.88
CA LEU A 316 -18.82 -14.22 -16.38
C LEU A 316 -18.96 -15.73 -16.26
N MET A 317 -18.71 -16.45 -17.36
CA MET A 317 -18.56 -17.90 -17.36
C MET A 317 -17.11 -18.28 -17.58
N VAL A 318 -16.56 -19.04 -16.63
CA VAL A 318 -15.21 -19.61 -16.71
C VAL A 318 -15.32 -21.08 -17.08
N VAL A 319 -14.77 -21.45 -18.24
CA VAL A 319 -14.73 -22.82 -18.74
C VAL A 319 -13.29 -23.32 -18.73
N ASP A 320 -13.03 -24.44 -18.09
CA ASP A 320 -11.72 -25.09 -18.10
C ASP A 320 -11.88 -26.61 -17.95
N SER A 321 -10.95 -27.40 -18.50
CA SER A 321 -10.95 -28.85 -18.34
C SER A 321 -10.15 -29.30 -17.12
N CYS A 322 -9.33 -28.42 -16.55
CA CYS A 322 -8.54 -28.68 -15.35
C CYS A 322 -9.28 -28.20 -14.10
N GLU A 323 -9.65 -29.14 -13.24
CA GLU A 323 -10.35 -28.87 -11.98
C GLU A 323 -9.59 -27.86 -11.10
N TYR A 324 -8.28 -28.07 -10.90
CA TYR A 324 -7.46 -27.22 -10.05
C TYR A 324 -7.39 -25.77 -10.56
N ASN A 325 -7.19 -25.60 -11.87
CA ASN A 325 -7.13 -24.28 -12.49
C ASN A 325 -8.47 -23.55 -12.33
N LEU A 326 -9.58 -24.25 -12.57
CA LEU A 326 -10.94 -23.70 -12.43
C LEU A 326 -11.27 -23.33 -10.97
N TYR A 327 -10.89 -24.19 -10.01
CA TYR A 327 -11.03 -23.91 -8.58
C TYR A 327 -10.25 -22.66 -8.17
N SER A 328 -8.98 -22.58 -8.57
CA SER A 328 -8.06 -21.52 -8.17
C SER A 328 -8.53 -20.15 -8.66
N ILE A 329 -8.98 -20.06 -9.92
CA ILE A 329 -9.49 -18.80 -10.46
C ILE A 329 -10.85 -18.42 -9.86
N ASP A 330 -11.76 -19.37 -9.63
CA ASP A 330 -13.06 -19.08 -9.01
C ASP A 330 -12.87 -18.52 -7.59
N GLN A 331 -11.97 -19.10 -6.79
CA GLN A 331 -11.64 -18.60 -5.46
C GLN A 331 -11.09 -17.16 -5.53
N ALA A 332 -10.13 -16.91 -6.43
CA ALA A 332 -9.52 -15.59 -6.59
C ALA A 332 -10.55 -14.51 -7.00
N LEU A 333 -11.41 -14.82 -7.97
CA LEU A 333 -12.43 -13.87 -8.43
C LEU A 333 -13.50 -13.60 -7.38
N ARG A 334 -13.95 -14.62 -6.63
CA ARG A 334 -14.97 -14.45 -5.58
C ARG A 334 -14.43 -13.65 -4.39
N ALA A 335 -13.15 -13.81 -4.06
CA ALA A 335 -12.53 -13.02 -3.00
C ALA A 335 -12.52 -11.52 -3.34
N GLN A 336 -12.25 -11.18 -4.61
CA GLN A 336 -12.18 -9.79 -5.07
C GLN A 336 -13.56 -9.20 -5.43
N HIS A 337 -14.49 -10.03 -5.93
CA HIS A 337 -15.81 -9.62 -6.39
C HIS A 337 -16.95 -10.46 -5.78
N PRO A 338 -17.24 -10.35 -4.46
CA PRO A 338 -18.19 -11.23 -3.77
C PRO A 338 -19.63 -11.18 -4.29
N LYS A 339 -20.02 -10.06 -4.92
CA LYS A 339 -21.39 -9.83 -5.44
C LYS A 339 -21.52 -10.13 -6.94
N ALA A 340 -20.43 -10.49 -7.62
CA ALA A 340 -20.45 -10.73 -9.05
C ALA A 340 -21.10 -12.08 -9.42
N MET A 341 -21.77 -12.10 -10.57
CA MET A 341 -22.38 -13.30 -11.13
C MET A 341 -21.35 -14.11 -11.91
N ILE A 342 -20.67 -15.01 -11.19
CA ILE A 342 -19.64 -15.90 -11.75
C ILE A 342 -20.18 -17.33 -11.82
N GLN A 343 -20.18 -17.91 -13.02
CA GLN A 343 -20.51 -19.31 -13.28
C GLN A 343 -19.27 -20.07 -13.76
N ARG A 344 -19.22 -21.36 -13.46
CA ARG A 344 -18.11 -22.24 -13.81
C ARG A 344 -18.60 -23.45 -14.58
N ALA A 345 -17.81 -23.92 -15.55
CA ALA A 345 -18.05 -25.18 -16.25
C ALA A 345 -16.76 -25.97 -16.35
N LEU A 346 -16.74 -27.14 -15.71
CA LEU A 346 -15.63 -28.10 -15.80
C LEU A 346 -15.90 -29.02 -17.00
N ILE A 347 -15.50 -28.58 -18.18
CA ILE A 347 -15.73 -29.31 -19.44
C ILE A 347 -14.53 -29.15 -20.37
N SER A 348 -14.34 -30.11 -21.28
CA SER A 348 -13.39 -29.98 -22.39
C SER A 348 -14.05 -29.23 -23.54
N VAL A 349 -13.29 -28.35 -24.19
CA VAL A 349 -13.72 -27.69 -25.45
C VAL A 349 -13.88 -28.69 -26.61
N THR A 350 -13.39 -29.92 -26.45
CA THR A 350 -13.53 -31.00 -27.43
C THR A 350 -14.83 -31.79 -27.27
N ASP A 351 -15.60 -31.55 -26.21
CA ASP A 351 -16.90 -32.19 -25.98
C ASP A 351 -18.00 -31.29 -26.54
N ALA A 352 -18.43 -31.56 -27.77
CA ALA A 352 -19.43 -30.76 -28.46
C ALA A 352 -20.77 -30.71 -27.71
N VAL A 353 -21.20 -31.82 -27.11
CA VAL A 353 -22.49 -31.89 -26.40
C VAL A 353 -22.46 -31.01 -25.16
N ALA A 354 -21.37 -31.09 -24.38
CA ALA A 354 -21.19 -30.26 -23.19
C ALA A 354 -21.04 -28.77 -23.55
N VAL A 355 -20.30 -28.45 -24.63
CA VAL A 355 -20.16 -27.07 -25.12
C VAL A 355 -21.53 -26.53 -25.54
N ASP A 356 -22.33 -27.28 -26.28
CA ASP A 356 -23.67 -26.86 -26.71
C ASP A 356 -24.61 -26.64 -25.52
N GLU A 357 -24.59 -27.51 -24.52
CA GLU A 357 -25.38 -27.34 -23.28
C GLU A 357 -24.99 -26.04 -22.55
N VAL A 358 -23.68 -25.80 -22.40
CA VAL A 358 -23.14 -24.60 -21.75
C VAL A 358 -23.53 -23.34 -22.52
N PHE A 359 -23.39 -23.34 -23.85
CA PHE A 359 -23.75 -22.20 -24.69
C PHE A 359 -25.27 -21.95 -24.68
N GLY A 360 -26.09 -23.00 -24.72
CA GLY A 360 -27.55 -22.90 -24.67
C GLY A 360 -28.07 -22.34 -23.34
N ARG A 361 -27.44 -22.71 -22.22
CA ARG A 361 -27.80 -22.23 -20.88
C ARG A 361 -27.28 -20.82 -20.60
N PHE A 362 -26.03 -20.54 -20.92
CA PHE A 362 -25.38 -19.27 -20.61
C PHE A 362 -25.74 -18.17 -21.62
N LYS A 363 -25.83 -18.54 -22.90
CA LYS A 363 -26.05 -17.66 -24.06
C LYS A 363 -25.05 -16.49 -24.05
N PRO A 364 -23.75 -16.73 -24.31
CA PRO A 364 -22.75 -15.67 -24.26
C PRO A 364 -22.99 -14.58 -25.33
N ASP A 365 -22.66 -13.33 -25.00
CA ASP A 365 -22.58 -12.22 -25.96
C ASP A 365 -21.16 -12.12 -26.55
N ILE A 366 -20.15 -12.39 -25.72
CA ILE A 366 -18.73 -12.37 -26.10
C ILE A 366 -18.05 -13.65 -25.63
N VAL A 367 -17.23 -14.25 -26.50
CA VAL A 367 -16.43 -15.44 -26.19
C VAL A 367 -14.94 -15.12 -26.34
N PHE A 368 -14.16 -15.33 -25.29
CA PHE A 368 -12.71 -15.37 -25.34
C PHE A 368 -12.23 -16.83 -25.34
N HIS A 369 -11.54 -17.23 -26.40
CA HIS A 369 -11.03 -18.58 -26.56
C HIS A 369 -9.53 -18.67 -26.27
N ALA A 370 -9.19 -19.04 -25.03
CA ALA A 370 -7.82 -19.22 -24.54
C ALA A 370 -7.45 -20.68 -24.23
N ALA A 371 -8.37 -21.64 -24.43
CA ALA A 371 -8.10 -23.07 -24.27
C ALA A 371 -7.23 -23.60 -25.42
N ALA A 372 -5.99 -23.99 -25.12
CA ALA A 372 -5.08 -24.66 -26.05
C ALA A 372 -3.93 -25.36 -25.31
N TYR A 373 -3.34 -26.36 -25.95
CA TYR A 373 -2.04 -26.88 -25.55
C TYR A 373 -0.93 -26.07 -26.23
N LYS A 374 0.11 -25.72 -25.45
CA LYS A 374 1.15 -24.77 -25.87
C LYS A 374 2.59 -25.30 -25.82
N HIS A 375 2.84 -26.44 -25.18
CA HIS A 375 4.20 -26.93 -24.96
C HIS A 375 4.77 -27.59 -26.21
N VAL A 376 5.63 -26.87 -26.94
CA VAL A 376 6.21 -27.34 -28.21
C VAL A 376 6.84 -28.74 -28.06
N PRO A 377 7.83 -28.98 -27.16
CA PRO A 377 8.48 -30.30 -27.11
C PRO A 377 7.52 -31.44 -26.77
N LEU A 378 6.50 -31.18 -25.96
CA LEU A 378 5.52 -32.21 -25.57
C LEU A 378 4.60 -32.58 -26.74
N LEU A 379 4.28 -31.62 -27.61
CA LEU A 379 3.32 -31.80 -28.69
C LEU A 379 3.92 -32.31 -29.99
N GLU A 380 5.24 -32.24 -30.18
CA GLU A 380 5.90 -32.77 -31.38
C GLU A 380 5.57 -34.25 -31.61
N ASP A 381 5.58 -35.06 -30.54
CA ASP A 381 5.28 -36.49 -30.61
C ASP A 381 3.80 -36.82 -30.30
N GLN A 382 2.96 -35.82 -30.02
CA GLN A 382 1.56 -35.98 -29.63
C GLN A 382 0.59 -35.27 -30.58
N ILE A 383 0.85 -35.40 -31.88
CA ILE A 383 0.14 -34.69 -32.97
C ILE A 383 -1.38 -34.86 -32.89
N ARG A 384 -1.87 -36.09 -32.66
CA ARG A 384 -3.31 -36.38 -32.57
C ARG A 384 -3.98 -35.53 -31.48
N ILE A 385 -3.36 -35.44 -30.31
CA ILE A 385 -3.89 -34.67 -29.18
C ILE A 385 -3.76 -33.16 -29.43
N ALA A 386 -2.67 -32.72 -30.05
CA ALA A 386 -2.49 -31.33 -30.46
C ALA A 386 -3.61 -30.89 -31.43
N VAL A 387 -3.90 -31.69 -32.47
CA VAL A 387 -4.97 -31.42 -33.44
C VAL A 387 -6.34 -31.48 -32.78
N GLN A 388 -6.62 -32.52 -31.98
CA GLN A 388 -7.90 -32.68 -31.31
C GLN A 388 -8.22 -31.46 -30.43
N ASN A 389 -7.27 -31.02 -29.60
CA ASN A 389 -7.51 -29.93 -28.66
C ASN A 389 -7.46 -28.56 -29.34
N ASN A 390 -6.43 -28.27 -30.13
CA ASN A 390 -6.21 -26.93 -30.67
C ASN A 390 -7.01 -26.65 -31.96
N VAL A 391 -7.31 -27.67 -32.77
CA VAL A 391 -8.06 -27.49 -34.02
C VAL A 391 -9.52 -27.84 -33.82
N LEU A 392 -9.83 -29.09 -33.45
CA LEU A 392 -11.22 -29.53 -33.30
C LEU A 392 -11.91 -28.84 -32.12
N GLY A 393 -11.20 -28.63 -31.00
CA GLY A 393 -11.70 -27.84 -29.88
C GLY A 393 -12.06 -26.41 -30.29
N THR A 394 -11.20 -25.73 -31.06
CA THR A 394 -11.53 -24.39 -31.58
C THR A 394 -12.72 -24.43 -32.54
N GLN A 395 -12.77 -25.43 -33.43
CA GLN A 395 -13.90 -25.60 -34.35
C GLN A 395 -15.23 -25.75 -33.60
N ILE A 396 -15.29 -26.59 -32.56
CA ILE A 396 -16.51 -26.84 -31.77
C ILE A 396 -16.99 -25.54 -31.11
N VAL A 397 -16.12 -24.83 -30.40
CA VAL A 397 -16.51 -23.59 -29.69
C VAL A 397 -16.88 -22.49 -30.69
N ALA A 398 -16.18 -22.39 -31.83
CA ALA A 398 -16.52 -21.45 -32.90
C ALA A 398 -17.91 -21.74 -33.50
N GLN A 399 -18.24 -23.01 -33.76
CA GLN A 399 -19.56 -23.40 -34.27
C GLN A 399 -20.66 -23.12 -33.25
N ALA A 400 -20.46 -23.49 -31.98
CA ALA A 400 -21.38 -23.19 -30.89
C ALA A 400 -21.63 -21.67 -30.73
N SER A 401 -20.59 -20.85 -30.95
CA SER A 401 -20.72 -19.38 -30.93
C SER A 401 -21.62 -18.85 -32.04
N VAL A 402 -21.53 -19.41 -33.24
CA VAL A 402 -22.41 -19.05 -34.36
C VAL A 402 -23.86 -19.45 -34.05
N VAL A 403 -24.07 -20.68 -33.59
CA VAL A 403 -25.41 -21.21 -33.28
C VAL A 403 -26.08 -20.42 -32.16
N ALA A 404 -25.32 -20.03 -31.14
CA ALA A 404 -25.82 -19.23 -30.02
C ALA A 404 -26.01 -17.73 -30.36
N GLY A 405 -25.59 -17.28 -31.54
CA GLY A 405 -25.69 -15.89 -31.96
C GLY A 405 -24.75 -14.95 -31.18
N VAL A 406 -23.55 -15.42 -30.84
CA VAL A 406 -22.51 -14.60 -30.18
C VAL A 406 -22.13 -13.41 -31.07
N ASP A 407 -21.98 -12.22 -30.50
CA ASP A 407 -21.59 -11.02 -31.24
C ASP A 407 -20.11 -11.08 -31.64
N LYS A 408 -19.23 -11.41 -30.68
CA LYS A 408 -17.77 -11.44 -30.87
C LYS A 408 -17.12 -12.69 -30.31
N PHE A 409 -16.35 -13.37 -31.14
CA PHE A 409 -15.46 -14.47 -30.78
C PHE A 409 -14.01 -14.04 -30.92
N ILE A 410 -13.26 -14.04 -29.82
CA ILE A 410 -11.85 -13.64 -29.77
C ILE A 410 -10.99 -14.89 -29.58
N LEU A 411 -10.23 -15.27 -30.61
CA LEU A 411 -9.25 -16.35 -30.58
C LEU A 411 -7.90 -15.83 -30.09
N ILE A 412 -7.41 -16.39 -28.98
CA ILE A 412 -6.03 -16.17 -28.52
C ILE A 412 -5.09 -17.05 -29.34
N SER A 413 -4.15 -16.41 -30.04
CA SER A 413 -3.13 -17.06 -30.87
C SER A 413 -1.72 -16.63 -30.46
N THR A 414 -0.71 -17.03 -31.23
CA THR A 414 0.70 -16.92 -30.88
C THR A 414 1.53 -16.54 -32.11
N ASP A 415 2.62 -15.84 -31.88
CA ASP A 415 3.72 -15.66 -32.86
C ASP A 415 4.14 -16.95 -33.57
N LYS A 416 4.10 -18.10 -32.88
CA LYS A 416 4.47 -19.43 -33.43
C LYS A 416 3.52 -19.92 -34.52
N ALA A 417 2.37 -19.30 -34.72
CA ALA A 417 1.46 -19.58 -35.83
C ALA A 417 1.90 -18.89 -37.14
N VAL A 418 2.85 -17.95 -37.09
CA VAL A 418 3.43 -17.30 -38.27
C VAL A 418 4.55 -18.20 -38.82
N ASN A 419 4.39 -18.68 -40.06
CA ASN A 419 5.33 -19.60 -40.71
C ASN A 419 5.78 -20.73 -39.76
N PRO A 420 4.82 -21.54 -39.26
CA PRO A 420 5.07 -22.46 -38.16
C PRO A 420 6.11 -23.52 -38.53
N THR A 421 7.10 -23.72 -37.66
CA THR A 421 8.14 -24.75 -37.77
C THR A 421 7.96 -25.91 -36.81
N ASN A 422 6.81 -25.95 -36.12
CA ASN A 422 6.49 -26.92 -35.07
C ASN A 422 4.99 -27.28 -35.11
N ILE A 423 4.62 -28.42 -34.53
CA ILE A 423 3.24 -28.93 -34.55
C ILE A 423 2.30 -27.98 -33.80
N MET A 424 2.71 -27.48 -32.64
CA MET A 424 1.90 -26.57 -31.84
C MET A 424 1.50 -25.31 -32.63
N GLY A 425 2.48 -24.63 -33.23
CA GLY A 425 2.27 -23.46 -34.09
C GLY A 425 1.38 -23.77 -35.30
N THR A 426 1.60 -24.93 -35.92
CA THR A 426 0.80 -25.38 -37.08
C THR A 426 -0.67 -25.57 -36.71
N THR A 427 -0.96 -26.24 -35.59
CA THR A 427 -2.35 -26.43 -35.12
C THR A 427 -3.05 -25.10 -34.82
N LYS A 428 -2.34 -24.14 -34.21
CA LYS A 428 -2.88 -22.78 -34.00
C LYS A 428 -3.13 -22.07 -35.31
N ARG A 429 -2.23 -22.19 -36.30
CA ARG A 429 -2.44 -21.60 -37.63
C ARG A 429 -3.67 -22.18 -38.34
N VAL A 430 -3.92 -23.48 -38.24
CA VAL A 430 -5.14 -24.12 -38.78
C VAL A 430 -6.39 -23.56 -38.09
N ALA A 431 -6.36 -23.42 -36.76
CA ALA A 431 -7.47 -22.83 -36.00
C ALA A 431 -7.79 -21.39 -36.43
N GLU A 432 -6.76 -20.56 -36.67
CA GLU A 432 -6.95 -19.21 -37.22
C GLU A 432 -7.60 -19.22 -38.59
N ILE A 433 -7.11 -20.08 -39.51
CA ILE A 433 -7.66 -20.19 -40.86
C ILE A 433 -9.13 -20.61 -40.80
N TYR A 434 -9.49 -21.52 -39.89
CA TYR A 434 -10.89 -21.91 -39.68
C TYR A 434 -11.75 -20.71 -39.26
N CYS A 435 -11.34 -19.98 -38.22
CA CYS A 435 -12.06 -18.79 -37.74
C CYS A 435 -12.15 -17.69 -38.81
N GLN A 436 -11.08 -17.45 -39.57
CA GLN A 436 -11.04 -16.47 -40.66
C GLN A 436 -12.02 -16.82 -41.78
N ASN A 437 -12.08 -18.09 -42.17
CA ASN A 437 -13.03 -18.57 -43.17
C ASN A 437 -14.48 -18.48 -42.67
N LEU A 438 -14.71 -18.79 -41.39
CA LEU A 438 -16.03 -18.72 -40.78
C LEU A 438 -16.54 -17.27 -40.70
N ASN A 439 -15.68 -16.32 -40.33
CA ASN A 439 -15.99 -14.88 -40.25
C ASN A 439 -16.65 -14.31 -41.52
N ALA A 440 -16.24 -14.79 -42.69
CA ALA A 440 -16.74 -14.31 -43.98
C ALA A 440 -18.16 -14.82 -44.31
N ARG A 441 -18.72 -15.73 -43.51
CA ARG A 441 -19.94 -16.49 -43.83
C ARG A 441 -21.05 -16.34 -42.79
N VAL A 442 -20.78 -15.68 -41.66
CA VAL A 442 -21.68 -15.62 -40.51
C VAL A 442 -21.70 -14.22 -39.90
N ASN A 443 -22.69 -13.93 -39.05
CA ASN A 443 -22.82 -12.62 -38.39
C ASN A 443 -21.87 -12.46 -37.19
N THR A 444 -21.53 -13.55 -36.50
CA THR A 444 -20.56 -13.53 -35.40
C THR A 444 -19.20 -13.04 -35.90
N GLN A 445 -18.65 -12.02 -35.23
CA GLN A 445 -17.35 -11.47 -35.59
C GLN A 445 -16.23 -12.31 -34.98
N PHE A 446 -15.40 -12.93 -35.82
CA PHE A 446 -14.22 -13.67 -35.39
C PHE A 446 -12.98 -12.79 -35.45
N ILE A 447 -12.36 -12.57 -34.30
CA ILE A 447 -11.18 -11.74 -34.11
C ILE A 447 -10.05 -12.65 -33.63
N THR A 448 -8.89 -12.59 -34.26
CA THR A 448 -7.69 -13.34 -33.84
C THR A 448 -6.64 -12.36 -33.33
N VAL A 449 -6.11 -12.62 -32.14
CA VAL A 449 -5.04 -11.82 -31.54
C VAL A 449 -3.78 -12.68 -31.44
N ARG A 450 -2.68 -12.22 -32.04
CA ARG A 450 -1.37 -12.87 -31.94
C ARG A 450 -0.46 -12.01 -31.06
N PHE A 451 0.22 -12.66 -30.13
CA PHE A 451 1.29 -12.04 -29.36
C PHE A 451 2.43 -13.03 -29.10
N GLY A 452 3.54 -12.49 -28.58
CA GLY A 452 4.77 -13.23 -28.31
C GLY A 452 4.72 -14.02 -27.00
N ASN A 453 5.86 -14.18 -26.37
CA ASN A 453 5.94 -14.86 -25.08
C ASN A 453 5.40 -13.97 -23.96
N VAL A 454 4.76 -14.61 -22.98
CA VAL A 454 4.23 -13.94 -21.80
C VAL A 454 5.02 -14.36 -20.58
N LEU A 455 5.55 -13.37 -19.86
CA LEU A 455 6.42 -13.54 -18.70
C LEU A 455 5.70 -14.26 -17.56
N GLY A 456 6.42 -15.13 -16.86
CA GLY A 456 5.87 -15.86 -15.72
C GLY A 456 4.72 -16.82 -16.04
N SER A 457 4.38 -17.03 -17.32
CA SER A 457 3.33 -17.98 -17.69
C SER A 457 3.71 -19.40 -17.28
N MET A 458 2.71 -20.23 -16.97
CA MET A 458 2.94 -21.60 -16.48
C MET A 458 3.79 -22.41 -17.46
N GLY A 459 4.81 -23.09 -16.93
CA GLY A 459 5.72 -23.90 -17.73
C GLY A 459 6.61 -23.12 -18.71
N SER A 460 6.85 -21.82 -18.47
CA SER A 460 7.78 -21.01 -19.25
C SER A 460 9.21 -21.04 -18.70
N VAL A 461 10.14 -20.41 -19.43
CA VAL A 461 11.57 -20.43 -19.11
C VAL A 461 11.92 -19.73 -17.79
N VAL A 462 11.22 -18.66 -17.42
CA VAL A 462 11.53 -17.90 -16.19
C VAL A 462 11.25 -18.73 -14.93
N PRO A 463 10.06 -19.36 -14.76
CA PRO A 463 9.83 -20.31 -13.67
C PRO A 463 10.83 -21.47 -13.65
N LEU A 464 11.21 -21.99 -14.82
CA LEU A 464 12.20 -23.07 -14.93
C LEU A 464 13.58 -22.63 -14.40
N PHE A 465 14.04 -21.44 -14.78
CA PHE A 465 15.30 -20.88 -14.28
C PHE A 465 15.27 -20.60 -12.79
N GLN A 466 14.16 -20.08 -12.27
CA GLN A 466 13.97 -19.90 -10.82
C GLN A 466 14.06 -21.23 -10.08
N GLN A 467 13.43 -22.28 -10.61
CA GLN A 467 13.50 -23.62 -10.03
C GLN A 467 14.93 -24.19 -10.07
N GLN A 468 15.64 -24.05 -11.20
CA GLN A 468 17.02 -24.51 -11.35
C GLN A 468 17.97 -23.82 -10.36
N LEU A 469 17.83 -22.50 -10.19
CA LEU A 469 18.60 -21.73 -9.23
C LEU A 469 18.30 -22.15 -7.79
N GLN A 470 17.04 -22.38 -7.44
CA GLN A 470 16.65 -22.87 -6.12
C GLN A 470 17.21 -24.26 -5.81
N GLN A 471 17.36 -25.10 -6.83
CA GLN A 471 17.98 -26.42 -6.73
C GLN A 471 19.51 -26.37 -6.70
N GLY A 472 20.13 -25.20 -6.89
CA GLY A 472 21.59 -25.03 -6.95
C GLY A 472 22.24 -25.58 -8.23
N GLY A 473 21.46 -25.87 -9.26
CA GLY A 473 21.93 -26.40 -10.55
C GLY A 473 22.26 -25.29 -11.57
N PRO A 474 22.95 -25.64 -12.67
CA PRO A 474 23.19 -24.70 -13.78
C PRO A 474 21.90 -24.36 -14.52
N LEU A 475 21.86 -23.17 -15.11
CA LEU A 475 20.77 -22.75 -15.99
C LEU A 475 20.87 -23.45 -17.36
N THR A 476 19.77 -24.04 -17.83
CA THR A 476 19.74 -24.71 -19.13
C THR A 476 19.27 -23.76 -20.23
N VAL A 477 20.21 -23.18 -20.98
CA VAL A 477 19.94 -22.33 -22.14
C VAL A 477 19.94 -23.18 -23.41
N THR A 478 18.91 -23.07 -24.24
CA THR A 478 18.76 -23.90 -25.45
C THR A 478 19.78 -23.58 -26.54
N HIS A 479 20.09 -22.31 -26.73
CA HIS A 479 21.10 -21.84 -27.68
C HIS A 479 21.59 -20.44 -27.25
N PRO A 480 22.90 -20.10 -27.36
CA PRO A 480 23.42 -18.79 -26.94
C PRO A 480 22.73 -17.61 -27.63
N ASP A 481 22.41 -17.73 -28.91
CA ASP A 481 21.81 -16.66 -29.71
C ASP A 481 20.27 -16.66 -29.72
N ILE A 482 19.61 -17.39 -28.80
CA ILE A 482 18.15 -17.49 -28.82
C ILE A 482 17.49 -16.22 -28.29
N GLU A 483 16.72 -15.55 -29.15
CA GLU A 483 15.96 -14.36 -28.78
C GLU A 483 14.45 -14.63 -28.77
N ARG A 484 13.73 -13.94 -27.87
CA ARG A 484 12.26 -14.02 -27.76
C ARG A 484 11.68 -12.64 -27.42
N TYR A 485 10.54 -12.34 -28.02
CA TYR A 485 9.74 -11.18 -27.64
C TYR A 485 8.92 -11.48 -26.39
N PHE A 486 8.94 -10.58 -25.42
CA PHE A 486 8.21 -10.71 -24.16
C PHE A 486 7.25 -9.56 -23.92
N MET A 487 6.17 -9.87 -23.21
CA MET A 487 5.26 -8.92 -22.59
C MET A 487 4.77 -9.47 -21.25
N THR A 488 4.22 -8.62 -20.40
CA THR A 488 3.65 -9.07 -19.12
C THR A 488 2.28 -9.71 -19.33
N ILE A 489 1.82 -10.52 -18.37
CA ILE A 489 0.48 -11.14 -18.42
C ILE A 489 -0.63 -10.08 -18.52
N PRO A 490 -0.63 -8.99 -17.74
CA PRO A 490 -1.70 -7.99 -17.82
C PRO A 490 -1.71 -7.17 -19.13
N GLU A 491 -0.57 -7.05 -19.81
CA GLU A 491 -0.47 -6.35 -21.09
C GLU A 491 -0.95 -7.20 -22.29
N ALA A 492 -0.81 -8.52 -22.18
CA ALA A 492 -1.19 -9.48 -23.22
C ALA A 492 -2.71 -9.70 -23.23
#